data_AF-A0A9E0ZX26-F1
#
_entry.id   AF-A0A9E0ZX26-F1
#
_cell.length_a   1.000
_cell.length_b   1.000
_cell.length_c   1.000
_cell.angle_alpha   90.00
_cell.angle_beta   90.00
_cell.angle_gamma   90.00
#
_symmetry.space_group_name_H-M   'P 1'
#
loop_
_entity.id
_entity.type
_entity.pdbx_description
1 polymer ?
#
loop_
_entity_poly.entity_id
_entity_poly.type
_entity_poly.pdbx_seq_one_letter_code
_entity_poly.pdbx_strand_id
1 'polypeptide(L)'
;MLKKLGIVKTKNKGYKVFMEHIAPDFLDNTMIPSEYVKFCWKKYENSGVSRTNSLNGTIFELIIATLFVKEGLVPLHLQAQVAFVPNVNFDAILYTNETGPIGLSLKTSLRERYKQADLEAIALKYVHRKAENYLLTMDATEAGMVSNKIKNGDVLGLNQAILTTSDEFDKFIDELKKKKFVSPGSVEIIKASRTITSDDIAAACKK
;
A
#
# COMPACT_ATOMS: atom_id res chain seq x y z
N MET A 1 -12.58 12.35 -11.18
CA MET A 1 -12.60 11.99 -9.75
C MET A 1 -11.20 11.70 -9.23
N LEU A 2 -10.53 10.64 -9.69
CA LEU A 2 -9.26 10.12 -9.13
C LEU A 2 -8.15 11.17 -8.93
N LYS A 3 -7.91 12.04 -9.92
CA LYS A 3 -6.91 13.11 -9.82
C LYS A 3 -7.26 14.14 -8.73
N LYS A 4 -8.54 14.46 -8.54
CA LYS A 4 -9.00 15.42 -7.51
C LYS A 4 -8.76 14.86 -6.10
N LEU A 5 -8.87 13.54 -5.94
CA LEU A 5 -8.62 12.82 -4.69
C LEU A 5 -7.13 12.47 -4.48
N GLY A 6 -6.24 12.84 -5.41
CA GLY A 6 -4.81 12.52 -5.32
C GLY A 6 -4.45 11.05 -5.62
N ILE A 7 -5.42 10.20 -6.00
CA ILE A 7 -5.17 8.77 -6.33
C ILE A 7 -4.23 8.64 -7.54
N VAL A 8 -4.30 9.57 -8.49
CA VAL A 8 -3.35 9.66 -9.60
C VAL A 8 -2.78 11.07 -9.74
N LYS A 9 -1.50 11.17 -10.12
CA LYS A 9 -0.83 12.45 -10.42
C LYS A 9 -1.27 13.01 -11.79
N THR A 10 -1.44 12.15 -12.78
CA THR A 10 -1.74 12.53 -14.18
C THR A 10 -2.87 11.68 -14.77
N LYS A 11 -3.53 12.20 -15.82
CA LYS A 11 -4.60 11.48 -16.55
C LYS A 11 -3.99 10.50 -17.56
N ASN A 12 -3.22 9.55 -17.07
CA ASN A 12 -2.55 8.53 -17.88
C ASN A 12 -3.54 7.50 -18.46
N LYS A 13 -3.04 6.48 -19.18
CA LYS A 13 -3.88 5.42 -19.77
C LYS A 13 -4.74 4.70 -18.72
N GLY A 14 -4.16 4.34 -17.57
CA GLY A 14 -4.89 3.68 -16.48
C GLY A 14 -6.04 4.53 -15.93
N TYR A 15 -5.80 5.83 -15.72
CA TYR A 15 -6.85 6.77 -15.33
C TYR A 15 -8.02 6.77 -16.31
N LYS A 16 -7.73 6.87 -17.61
CA LYS A 16 -8.78 6.92 -18.65
C LYS A 16 -9.60 5.64 -18.65
N VAL A 17 -8.93 4.49 -18.71
CA VAL A 17 -9.59 3.17 -18.69
C VAL A 17 -10.48 3.02 -17.46
N PHE A 18 -9.97 3.39 -16.28
CA PHE A 18 -10.74 3.27 -15.04
C PHE A 18 -11.98 4.16 -15.03
N MET A 19 -11.83 5.43 -15.42
CA MET A 19 -12.93 6.39 -15.41
C MET A 19 -13.94 6.14 -16.53
N GLU A 20 -13.53 5.64 -17.69
CA GLU A 20 -14.39 5.47 -18.87
C GLU A 20 -15.09 4.10 -18.87
N HIS A 21 -14.47 3.06 -18.31
CA HIS A 21 -14.95 1.69 -18.47
C HIS A 21 -15.19 0.91 -17.17
N ILE A 22 -14.64 1.36 -16.03
CA ILE A 22 -14.67 0.57 -14.79
C ILE A 22 -15.65 1.16 -13.78
N ALA A 23 -15.25 2.21 -13.07
CA ALA A 23 -16.02 2.73 -11.94
C ALA A 23 -15.81 4.26 -11.77
N PRO A 24 -16.37 5.07 -12.69
CA PRO A 24 -16.31 6.53 -12.56
C PRO A 24 -16.92 7.07 -11.24
N ASP A 25 -17.88 6.34 -10.71
CA ASP A 25 -18.78 6.63 -9.58
C ASP A 25 -18.49 5.78 -8.34
N PHE A 26 -17.25 5.31 -8.18
CA PHE A 26 -16.88 4.34 -7.14
C PHE A 26 -17.24 4.72 -5.70
N LEU A 27 -17.44 6.00 -5.40
CA LEU A 27 -17.80 6.49 -4.06
C LEU A 27 -19.24 6.11 -3.66
N ASP A 28 -20.15 5.99 -4.64
CA ASP A 28 -21.56 5.68 -4.41
C ASP A 28 -21.82 4.16 -4.40
N ASN A 29 -20.77 3.36 -4.60
CA ASN A 29 -20.88 1.91 -4.66
C ASN A 29 -21.06 1.28 -3.27
N THR A 30 -22.06 0.42 -3.13
CA THR A 30 -22.41 -0.26 -1.86
C THR A 30 -21.96 -1.72 -1.79
N MET A 31 -21.20 -2.21 -2.77
CA MET A 31 -20.70 -3.59 -2.76
C MET A 31 -19.71 -3.79 -1.62
N ILE A 32 -19.71 -5.00 -1.07
CA ILE A 32 -18.67 -5.42 -0.12
C ILE A 32 -17.32 -5.51 -0.85
N PRO A 33 -16.19 -5.47 -0.12
CA PRO A 33 -14.87 -5.33 -0.73
C PRO A 33 -14.52 -6.34 -1.82
N SER A 34 -14.71 -7.63 -1.57
CA SER A 34 -14.38 -8.70 -2.51
C SER A 34 -15.27 -8.67 -3.76
N GLU A 35 -16.54 -8.31 -3.61
CA GLU A 35 -17.48 -8.10 -4.71
C GLU A 35 -17.11 -6.89 -5.55
N TYR A 36 -16.71 -5.78 -4.91
CA TYR A 36 -16.25 -4.59 -5.61
C TYR A 36 -15.04 -4.88 -6.49
N VAL A 37 -14.06 -5.63 -5.98
CA VAL A 37 -12.88 -6.05 -6.75
C VAL A 37 -13.28 -6.92 -7.94
N LYS A 38 -14.11 -7.96 -7.71
CA LYS A 38 -14.63 -8.82 -8.79
C LYS A 38 -15.37 -8.01 -9.87
N PHE A 39 -16.24 -7.11 -9.45
CA PHE A 39 -17.04 -6.26 -10.33
C PHE A 39 -16.16 -5.36 -11.20
N CYS A 40 -15.24 -4.62 -10.57
CA CYS A 40 -14.35 -3.71 -11.28
C CYS A 40 -13.42 -4.46 -12.25
N TRP A 41 -12.86 -5.59 -11.80
CA TRP A 41 -12.01 -6.40 -12.67
C TRP A 41 -12.79 -6.96 -13.86
N LYS A 42 -13.99 -7.51 -13.65
CA LYS A 42 -14.84 -8.02 -14.74
C LYS A 42 -15.19 -6.93 -15.75
N LYS A 43 -15.48 -5.71 -15.30
CA LYS A 43 -15.67 -4.55 -16.21
C LYS A 43 -14.42 -4.23 -17.02
N TYR A 44 -13.25 -4.27 -16.39
CA TYR A 44 -11.99 -4.08 -17.10
C TYR A 44 -11.76 -5.16 -18.17
N GLU A 45 -12.02 -6.43 -17.84
CA GLU A 45 -11.89 -7.53 -18.80
C GLU A 45 -12.83 -7.39 -20.00
N ASN A 46 -14.04 -6.87 -19.76
CA ASN A 46 -15.06 -6.66 -20.79
C ASN A 46 -14.95 -5.30 -21.50
N SER A 47 -13.98 -4.46 -21.15
CA SER A 47 -13.85 -3.09 -21.69
C SER A 47 -13.43 -3.03 -23.17
N GLY A 48 -12.96 -4.14 -23.75
CA GLY A 48 -12.36 -4.17 -25.09
C GLY A 48 -10.98 -3.52 -25.17
N VAL A 49 -10.43 -3.01 -24.06
CA VAL A 49 -9.10 -2.41 -24.01
C VAL A 49 -8.03 -3.51 -24.06
N SER A 50 -7.02 -3.33 -24.92
CA SER A 50 -5.87 -4.23 -24.97
C SER A 50 -5.12 -4.27 -23.64
N ARG A 51 -5.14 -5.46 -23.02
CA ARG A 51 -4.56 -5.75 -21.70
C ARG A 51 -3.06 -6.03 -21.84
N THR A 52 -2.28 -5.46 -20.92
CA THR A 52 -0.83 -5.74 -20.79
C THR A 52 -0.52 -5.94 -19.31
N ASN A 53 0.61 -6.59 -18.98
CA ASN A 53 0.98 -6.80 -17.58
C ASN A 53 1.10 -5.48 -16.79
N SER A 54 1.67 -4.46 -17.41
CA SER A 54 1.77 -3.12 -16.81
C SER A 54 0.39 -2.50 -16.57
N LEU A 55 -0.49 -2.52 -17.58
CA LEU A 55 -1.84 -1.98 -17.43
C LEU A 55 -2.66 -2.76 -16.39
N ASN A 56 -2.54 -4.09 -16.36
CA ASN A 56 -3.19 -4.94 -15.38
C ASN A 56 -2.79 -4.57 -13.95
N GLY A 57 -1.49 -4.36 -13.71
CA GLY A 57 -0.98 -3.87 -12.43
C GLY A 57 -1.57 -2.51 -12.06
N THR A 58 -1.50 -1.54 -12.97
CA THR A 58 -2.07 -0.20 -12.74
C THR A 58 -3.57 -0.22 -12.46
N ILE A 59 -4.35 -1.02 -13.18
CA ILE A 59 -5.79 -1.13 -12.94
C ILE A 59 -6.06 -1.79 -11.59
N PHE A 60 -5.30 -2.82 -11.22
CA PHE A 60 -5.45 -3.45 -9.92
C PHE A 60 -5.14 -2.49 -8.77
N GLU A 61 -4.05 -1.73 -8.86
CA GLU A 61 -3.73 -0.66 -7.90
C GLU A 61 -4.85 0.37 -7.78
N LEU A 62 -5.43 0.79 -8.91
CA LEU A 62 -6.54 1.74 -8.90
C LEU A 62 -7.79 1.17 -8.22
N ILE A 63 -8.13 -0.09 -8.49
CA ILE A 63 -9.28 -0.77 -7.85
C ILE A 63 -9.09 -0.81 -6.33
N ILE A 64 -7.90 -1.19 -5.86
CA ILE A 64 -7.63 -1.24 -4.43
C ILE A 64 -7.61 0.17 -3.81
N ALA A 65 -7.01 1.15 -4.47
CA ALA A 65 -6.98 2.53 -3.97
C ALA A 65 -8.40 3.12 -3.86
N THR A 66 -9.26 2.92 -4.87
CA THR A 66 -10.65 3.40 -4.82
C THR A 66 -11.48 2.66 -3.80
N LEU A 67 -11.25 1.35 -3.62
CA LEU A 67 -11.84 0.55 -2.55
C LEU A 67 -11.50 1.15 -1.17
N PHE A 68 -10.22 1.39 -0.89
CA PHE A 68 -9.79 1.90 0.41
C PHE A 68 -10.40 3.27 0.68
N VAL A 69 -10.48 4.13 -0.33
CA VAL A 69 -11.14 5.44 -0.21
C VAL A 69 -12.63 5.31 0.05
N LYS A 70 -13.37 4.45 -0.67
CA LYS A 70 -14.82 4.26 -0.41
C LYS A 70 -15.11 3.65 0.97
N GLU A 71 -14.19 2.84 1.49
CA GLU A 71 -14.30 2.24 2.83
C GLU A 71 -13.83 3.16 3.96
N GLY A 72 -13.38 4.39 3.65
CA GLY A 72 -12.91 5.35 4.64
C GLY A 72 -11.52 5.03 5.23
N LEU A 73 -10.75 4.15 4.58
CA LEU A 73 -9.40 3.76 4.98
C LEU A 73 -8.37 4.84 4.56
N VAL A 74 -8.45 6.00 5.20
CA VAL A 74 -7.61 7.17 4.94
C VAL A 74 -7.04 7.74 6.25
N PRO A 75 -5.85 8.39 6.26
CA PRO A 75 -5.01 8.75 5.11
C PRO A 75 -4.31 7.55 4.45
N LEU A 76 -4.46 7.46 3.12
CA LEU A 76 -3.84 6.44 2.27
C LEU A 76 -2.69 7.07 1.49
N HIS A 77 -1.48 6.55 1.65
CA HIS A 77 -0.28 7.06 0.98
C HIS A 77 0.09 6.09 -0.15
N LEU A 78 -0.17 6.49 -1.40
CA LEU A 78 0.12 5.67 -2.59
C LEU A 78 1.52 5.96 -3.13
N GLN A 79 2.23 4.92 -3.58
CA GLN A 79 3.59 5.04 -4.14
C GLN A 79 4.50 5.86 -3.21
N ALA A 80 4.60 5.38 -1.96
CA ALA A 80 5.16 6.11 -0.84
C ALA A 80 6.52 5.55 -0.41
N GLN A 81 7.41 6.46 -0.01
CA GLN A 81 8.65 6.13 0.67
C GLN A 81 8.50 6.37 2.17
N VAL A 82 8.99 5.44 2.98
CA VAL A 82 8.99 5.57 4.44
C VAL A 82 10.37 6.05 4.89
N ALA A 83 10.40 7.02 5.79
CA ALA A 83 11.65 7.60 6.29
C ALA A 83 12.57 6.51 6.85
N PHE A 84 13.87 6.60 6.53
CA PHE A 84 14.91 5.64 6.89
C PHE A 84 14.77 4.21 6.35
N VAL A 85 13.76 3.94 5.51
CA VAL A 85 13.66 2.67 4.76
C VAL A 85 14.28 2.90 3.38
N PRO A 86 15.55 2.53 3.16
CA PRO A 86 16.24 2.87 1.92
C PRO A 86 15.71 2.06 0.74
N ASN A 87 15.63 2.70 -0.44
CA ASN A 87 15.40 2.05 -1.72
C ASN A 87 14.11 1.24 -1.85
N VAL A 88 13.09 1.53 -1.01
CA VAL A 88 11.76 0.93 -1.12
C VAL A 88 10.74 1.99 -1.48
N ASN A 89 9.95 1.70 -2.50
CA ASN A 89 8.76 2.47 -2.86
C ASN A 89 7.55 1.54 -2.71
N PHE A 90 6.75 1.75 -1.67
CA PHE A 90 5.61 0.91 -1.35
C PHE A 90 4.41 1.28 -2.21
N ASP A 91 3.65 0.28 -2.68
CA ASP A 91 2.46 0.51 -3.49
C ASP A 91 1.43 1.34 -2.72
N ALA A 92 1.17 0.98 -1.46
CA ALA A 92 0.41 1.79 -0.53
C ALA A 92 0.85 1.61 0.94
N ILE A 93 0.74 2.69 1.72
CA ILE A 93 0.98 2.73 3.16
C ILE A 93 -0.23 3.35 3.87
N LEU A 94 -0.72 2.64 4.88
CA LEU A 94 -1.54 3.21 5.96
C LEU A 94 -0.68 3.41 7.21
N TYR A 95 -1.10 4.24 8.14
CA TYR A 95 -0.34 4.48 9.37
C TYR A 95 -1.25 4.57 10.59
N THR A 96 -0.87 3.87 11.66
CA THR A 96 -1.53 3.92 12.97
C THR A 96 -0.50 4.26 14.04
N ASN A 97 -0.94 4.80 15.18
CA ASN A 97 -0.01 5.06 16.29
C ASN A 97 0.37 3.78 17.04
N GLU A 98 -0.44 2.73 16.91
CA GLU A 98 -0.30 1.47 17.64
C GLU A 98 0.72 0.54 16.98
N THR A 99 0.61 0.35 15.66
CA THR A 99 1.47 -0.56 14.88
C THR A 99 2.46 0.18 13.98
N GLY A 100 2.31 1.50 13.82
CA GLY A 100 3.10 2.28 12.90
C GLY A 100 2.62 2.08 11.45
N PRO A 101 3.54 1.99 10.46
CA PRO A 101 3.16 1.81 9.07
C PRO A 101 2.60 0.40 8.81
N ILE A 102 1.55 0.35 8.00
CA ILE A 102 0.97 -0.86 7.44
C ILE A 102 1.26 -0.82 5.94
N GLY A 103 2.20 -1.66 5.51
CA GLY A 103 2.61 -1.79 4.12
C GLY A 103 1.68 -2.71 3.33
N LEU A 104 1.27 -2.25 2.15
CA LEU A 104 0.44 -3.01 1.22
C LEU A 104 1.20 -3.17 -0.09
N SER A 105 1.54 -4.40 -0.44
CA SER A 105 2.10 -4.76 -1.75
C SER A 105 0.98 -5.28 -2.64
N LEU A 106 0.83 -4.72 -3.84
CA LEU A 106 -0.28 -5.00 -4.74
C LEU A 106 0.24 -5.69 -6.00
N LYS A 107 -0.14 -6.95 -6.21
CA LYS A 107 0.29 -7.69 -7.41
C LYS A 107 -0.83 -8.56 -7.94
N THR A 108 -1.16 -8.45 -9.23
CA THR A 108 -2.19 -9.29 -9.86
C THR A 108 -1.84 -10.78 -9.84
N SER A 109 -0.57 -11.09 -10.09
CA SER A 109 0.08 -12.38 -9.86
C SER A 109 1.38 -12.17 -9.07
N LEU A 110 1.89 -13.20 -8.43
CA LEU A 110 3.04 -13.19 -7.54
C LEU A 110 4.28 -13.78 -8.21
N ARG A 111 4.24 -15.00 -8.75
CA ARG A 111 5.42 -15.75 -9.21
C ARG A 111 6.55 -15.67 -8.17
N GLU A 112 7.78 -15.33 -8.54
CA GLU A 112 8.87 -15.05 -7.59
C GLU A 112 8.80 -13.67 -6.95
N ARG A 113 7.93 -12.78 -7.42
CA ARG A 113 7.85 -11.37 -6.99
C ARG A 113 7.32 -11.19 -5.57
N TYR A 114 6.73 -12.22 -4.95
CA TYR A 114 6.44 -12.18 -3.51
C TYR A 114 7.74 -12.05 -2.68
N LYS A 115 8.88 -12.52 -3.18
CA LYS A 115 10.17 -12.37 -2.51
C LYS A 115 10.60 -10.91 -2.40
N GLN A 116 10.28 -10.11 -3.42
CA GLN A 116 10.52 -8.67 -3.37
C GLN A 116 9.64 -8.02 -2.30
N ALA A 117 8.34 -8.34 -2.29
CA ALA A 117 7.42 -7.85 -1.27
C ALA A 117 7.87 -8.25 0.15
N ASP A 118 8.44 -9.45 0.30
CA ASP A 118 9.01 -9.90 1.57
C ASP A 118 10.24 -9.10 1.99
N LEU A 119 11.18 -8.83 1.07
CA LEU A 119 12.35 -7.99 1.34
C LEU A 119 11.96 -6.54 1.71
N GLU A 120 10.98 -5.97 1.01
CA GLU A 120 10.43 -4.65 1.32
C GLU A 120 9.78 -4.62 2.71
N ALA A 121 9.03 -5.67 3.06
CA ALA A 121 8.41 -5.83 4.37
C ALA A 121 9.43 -6.02 5.50
N ILE A 122 10.49 -6.79 5.26
CA ILE A 122 11.62 -6.94 6.17
C ILE A 122 12.29 -5.58 6.41
N ALA A 123 12.59 -4.82 5.35
CA ALA A 123 13.18 -3.49 5.45
C ALA A 123 12.30 -2.53 6.27
N LEU A 124 10.98 -2.56 6.06
CA LEU A 124 10.05 -1.78 6.87
C LEU A 124 10.13 -2.17 8.36
N LYS A 125 10.14 -3.47 8.66
CA LYS A 125 10.22 -4.00 10.03
C LYS A 125 11.56 -3.76 10.73
N TYR A 126 12.63 -3.52 9.99
CA TYR A 126 13.91 -3.10 10.56
C TYR A 126 13.85 -1.69 11.15
N VAL A 127 13.09 -0.78 10.53
CA VAL A 127 12.91 0.59 11.01
C VAL A 127 11.72 0.69 11.97
N HIS A 128 10.60 0.04 11.62
CA HIS A 128 9.35 0.07 12.36
C HIS A 128 9.00 -1.34 12.82
N ARG A 129 9.50 -1.74 14.01
CA ARG A 129 9.43 -3.13 14.45
C ARG A 129 8.02 -3.73 14.56
N LYS A 130 7.00 -2.89 14.77
CA LYS A 130 5.58 -3.29 14.85
C LYS A 130 4.83 -3.22 13.52
N ALA A 131 5.51 -2.83 12.43
CA ALA A 131 4.88 -2.67 11.13
C ALA A 131 4.22 -3.97 10.65
N GLU A 132 3.04 -3.83 10.07
CA GLU A 132 2.31 -4.91 9.44
C GLU A 132 2.52 -4.83 7.92
N ASN A 133 2.68 -5.96 7.24
CA ASN A 133 2.87 -5.99 5.80
C ASN A 133 1.97 -7.05 5.17
N TYR A 134 1.17 -6.64 4.19
CA TYR A 134 0.19 -7.49 3.52
C TYR A 134 0.43 -7.50 2.02
N LEU A 135 0.39 -8.69 1.44
CA LEU A 135 0.49 -8.89 -0.01
C LEU A 135 -0.90 -9.18 -0.57
N LEU A 136 -1.46 -8.24 -1.31
CA LEU A 136 -2.78 -8.37 -1.92
C LEU A 136 -2.63 -8.88 -3.36
N THR A 137 -3.38 -9.93 -3.70
CA THR A 137 -3.33 -10.55 -5.03
C THR A 137 -4.70 -10.94 -5.57
N MET A 138 -4.76 -11.19 -6.87
CA MET A 138 -5.92 -11.77 -7.56
C MET A 138 -5.75 -13.25 -7.87
N ASP A 139 -4.54 -13.79 -7.71
CA ASP A 139 -4.24 -15.18 -8.01
C ASP A 139 -4.45 -16.06 -6.76
N ALA A 140 -5.49 -16.90 -6.80
CA ALA A 140 -5.88 -17.75 -5.68
C ALA A 140 -4.83 -18.83 -5.35
N THR A 141 -4.22 -19.42 -6.37
CA THR A 141 -3.23 -20.48 -6.20
C THR A 141 -1.96 -19.91 -5.57
N GLU A 142 -1.49 -18.77 -6.07
CA GLU A 142 -0.30 -18.12 -5.54
C GLU A 142 -0.53 -17.52 -4.15
N ALA A 143 -1.72 -16.98 -3.86
CA ALA A 143 -2.10 -16.54 -2.51
C ALA A 143 -1.96 -17.70 -1.51
N GLY A 144 -2.52 -18.87 -1.82
CA GLY A 144 -2.42 -20.06 -0.97
C GLY A 144 -0.98 -20.54 -0.80
N MET A 145 -0.20 -20.53 -1.88
CA MET A 145 1.22 -20.92 -1.85
C MET A 145 2.03 -20.00 -0.92
N VAL A 146 1.90 -18.68 -1.06
CA VAL A 146 2.65 -17.73 -0.24
C VAL A 146 2.17 -17.77 1.21
N SER A 147 0.88 -17.92 1.45
CA SER A 147 0.34 -18.10 2.81
C SER A 147 0.90 -19.34 3.51
N ASN A 148 1.13 -20.45 2.78
CA ASN A 148 1.82 -21.61 3.35
C ASN A 148 3.30 -21.34 3.63
N LYS A 149 3.98 -20.59 2.76
CA LYS A 149 5.38 -20.16 2.99
C LYS A 149 5.53 -19.28 4.23
N ILE A 150 4.58 -18.37 4.45
CA ILE A 150 4.52 -17.55 5.68
C ILE A 150 4.39 -18.44 6.91
N LYS A 151 3.43 -19.38 6.90
CA LYS A 151 3.20 -20.32 8.03
C LYS A 151 4.41 -21.19 8.35
N ASN A 152 5.17 -21.60 7.33
CA ASN A 152 6.34 -22.45 7.48
C ASN A 152 7.62 -21.66 7.81
N GLY A 153 7.57 -20.32 7.80
CA GLY A 153 8.73 -19.47 8.09
C GLY A 153 9.65 -19.19 6.90
N ASP A 154 9.27 -19.56 5.67
CA ASP A 154 10.02 -19.27 4.44
C ASP A 154 9.93 -17.81 3.99
N VAL A 155 8.92 -17.08 4.49
CA VAL A 155 8.63 -15.67 4.19
C VAL A 155 8.52 -14.97 5.55
N LEU A 156 9.38 -13.98 5.79
CA LEU A 156 9.65 -13.45 7.14
C LEU A 156 9.03 -12.08 7.39
N GLY A 157 9.00 -11.25 6.36
CA GLY A 157 8.51 -9.87 6.40
C GLY A 157 6.99 -9.78 6.30
N LEU A 158 6.36 -10.59 5.45
CA LEU A 158 4.91 -10.52 5.23
C LEU A 158 4.13 -11.14 6.39
N ASN A 159 3.07 -10.46 6.82
CA ASN A 159 2.10 -10.96 7.79
C ASN A 159 1.11 -11.93 7.13
N GLN A 160 0.67 -11.63 5.90
CA GLN A 160 -0.31 -12.44 5.18
C GLN A 160 -0.27 -12.15 3.68
N ALA A 161 -0.58 -13.16 2.86
CA ALA A 161 -0.94 -12.99 1.46
C ALA A 161 -2.46 -13.21 1.31
N ILE A 162 -3.16 -12.24 0.72
CA ILE A 162 -4.63 -12.17 0.74
C ILE A 162 -5.16 -12.16 -0.69
N LEU A 163 -6.08 -13.08 -0.98
CA LEU A 163 -6.83 -13.09 -2.23
C LEU A 163 -7.94 -12.04 -2.19
N THR A 164 -7.80 -10.97 -2.98
CA THR A 164 -8.71 -9.81 -2.98
C THR A 164 -10.14 -10.10 -3.45
N THR A 165 -10.38 -11.28 -4.01
CA THR A 165 -11.70 -11.73 -4.47
C THR A 165 -12.32 -12.79 -3.56
N SER A 166 -11.82 -12.97 -2.33
CA SER A 166 -12.39 -13.91 -1.35
C SER A 166 -12.89 -13.20 -0.10
N ASP A 167 -13.68 -13.92 0.71
CA ASP A 167 -14.20 -13.45 1.99
C ASP A 167 -13.10 -13.13 3.02
N GLU A 168 -11.89 -13.66 2.82
CA GLU A 168 -10.70 -13.29 3.61
C GLU A 168 -10.38 -11.80 3.45
N PHE A 169 -10.57 -11.26 2.25
CA PHE A 169 -10.35 -9.85 1.99
C PHE A 169 -11.42 -8.97 2.63
N ASP A 170 -12.68 -9.41 2.65
CA ASP A 170 -13.75 -8.70 3.37
C ASP A 170 -13.43 -8.58 4.86
N LYS A 171 -13.04 -9.71 5.48
CA LYS A 171 -12.60 -9.73 6.88
C LYS A 171 -11.39 -8.83 7.12
N PHE A 172 -10.42 -8.85 6.21
CA PHE A 172 -9.24 -7.99 6.30
C PHE A 172 -9.61 -6.50 6.31
N ILE A 173 -10.51 -6.09 5.41
CA ILE A 173 -11.01 -4.71 5.37
C ILE A 173 -11.79 -4.37 6.64
N ASP A 174 -12.63 -5.26 7.14
CA ASP A 174 -13.35 -5.06 8.42
C ASP A 174 -12.39 -4.89 9.60
N GLU A 175 -11.29 -5.64 9.66
CA GLU A 175 -10.24 -5.46 10.67
C GLU A 175 -9.51 -4.12 10.52
N LEU A 176 -9.20 -3.69 9.28
CA LEU A 176 -8.62 -2.38 9.04
C LEU A 176 -9.54 -1.24 9.48
N LYS A 177 -10.86 -1.36 9.26
CA LYS A 177 -11.85 -0.35 9.67
C LYS A 177 -11.97 -0.18 11.18
N LYS A 178 -11.49 -1.14 11.97
CA LYS A 178 -11.40 -1.02 13.45
C LYS A 178 -10.20 -0.19 13.90
N LYS A 179 -9.25 0.11 13.01
CA LYS A 179 -8.03 0.87 13.33
C LYS A 179 -8.24 2.37 13.10
N LYS A 180 -7.49 3.20 13.84
CA LYS A 180 -7.47 4.65 13.67
C LYS A 180 -6.28 5.06 12.80
N PHE A 181 -6.54 5.40 11.55
CA PHE A 181 -5.51 5.89 10.65
C PHE A 181 -5.22 7.37 10.86
N VAL A 182 -3.94 7.72 10.90
CA VAL A 182 -3.48 9.10 11.11
C VAL A 182 -2.33 9.40 10.15
N SER A 183 -2.11 10.68 9.86
CA SER A 183 -0.91 11.10 9.14
C SER A 183 0.32 10.94 10.06
N PRO A 184 1.43 10.36 9.57
CA PRO A 184 2.65 10.27 10.35
C PRO A 184 3.22 11.67 10.64
N GLY A 185 3.82 11.84 11.82
CA GLY A 185 4.48 13.09 12.21
C GLY A 185 5.80 13.33 11.49
N SER A 186 6.41 14.49 11.72
CA SER A 186 7.77 14.80 11.26
C SER A 186 8.83 14.07 12.09
N VAL A 187 9.95 13.73 11.46
CA VAL A 187 11.05 12.98 12.09
C VAL A 187 12.25 13.91 12.32
N GLU A 188 12.68 14.05 13.57
CA GLU A 188 13.95 14.70 13.91
C GLU A 188 15.13 13.74 13.69
N ILE A 189 16.10 14.13 12.85
CA ILE A 189 17.26 13.29 12.53
C ILE A 189 18.28 13.29 13.66
N ILE A 190 18.49 14.43 14.32
CA ILE A 190 19.44 14.57 15.42
C ILE A 190 18.74 15.29 16.57
N LYS A 191 18.71 14.65 17.74
CA LYS A 191 18.30 15.27 18.98
C LYS A 191 19.52 15.41 19.89
N ALA A 192 19.99 16.64 20.07
CA ALA A 192 21.14 16.96 20.92
C ALA A 192 20.68 17.80 22.12
N SER A 193 21.21 17.51 23.31
CA SER A 193 21.00 18.35 24.49
C SER A 193 21.75 19.68 24.40
N ARG A 194 22.88 19.68 23.70
CA ARG A 194 23.68 20.84 23.33
C ARG A 194 24.31 20.60 21.97
N THR A 195 24.32 21.64 21.15
CA THR A 195 25.05 21.66 19.89
C THR A 195 26.13 22.72 20.03
N ILE A 196 27.39 22.33 19.83
CA ILE A 196 28.51 23.27 19.78
C ILE A 196 28.74 23.59 18.31
N THR A 197 28.75 24.87 17.99
CA THR A 197 28.95 25.40 16.65
C THR A 197 30.32 26.05 16.53
N SER A 198 30.77 26.29 15.29
CA SER A 198 32.00 27.06 15.05
C SER A 198 31.93 28.47 15.64
N ASP A 199 30.73 29.05 15.75
CA ASP A 199 30.51 30.37 16.36
C ASP A 199 30.72 30.32 17.88
N ASP A 200 30.28 29.26 18.55
CA ASP A 200 30.53 29.06 19.99
C ASP A 200 32.04 28.99 20.28
N ILE A 201 32.80 28.35 19.38
CA ILE A 201 34.26 28.27 19.47
C ILE A 201 34.89 29.65 19.22
N ALA A 202 34.47 30.35 18.16
CA ALA A 202 34.99 31.68 17.83
C ALA A 202 34.71 32.70 18.93
N ALA A 203 33.56 32.64 19.58
CA ALA A 203 33.22 33.47 20.74
C ALA A 203 34.11 33.16 21.96
N ALA A 204 34.41 31.88 22.21
CA ALA A 204 35.28 31.47 23.30
C ALA A 204 36.76 31.86 23.10
N CYS A 205 37.24 31.88 21.85
CA CYS A 205 38.63 32.20 21.50
C CYS A 205 38.93 33.70 21.35
N LYS A 206 37.92 34.59 21.31
CA LYS A 206 38.10 36.06 21.25
C LYS A 206 38.47 36.71 22.60
N LYS A 207 39.13 35.98 23.49
CA LYS A 207 39.68 36.51 24.75
C LYS A 207 41.06 37.13 24.54
#